data_AF-A0A0M9BQA7-F1
#
_entry.id   AF-A0A0M9BQA7-F1
#
_cell.length_a   1.000
_cell.length_b   1.000
_cell.length_c   1.000
_cell.angle_alpha   90.00
_cell.angle_beta   90.00
_cell.angle_gamma   90.00
#
_symmetry.space_group_name_H-M   'P 1'
#
loop_
_entity.id
_entity.type
_entity.pdbx_description
1 polymer ?
#
loop_
_entity_poly.entity_id
_entity_poly.type
_entity_poly.pdbx_seq_one_letter_code
_entity_poly.pdbx_strand_id
1 'polypeptide(L)'
;MDKGFTLASQLLTLLDTEQRWFTLAEVEKSLGVSDKTIRKMVDEISKQLPPTVTIEVSRGKGIVLLRDGRSETMSEVISSMFRQTIFYRLMNVLFTNVERLSVEELAGVMFMSTSSLKKLIVQLNNNDLKAYKLRITYSTPMIKGNEMNIRYFYWKLYCDAYEFTGWPFANVDFAYINQLITNTENEKNIVYFINSKRRLSFLLAIVVERVAKREYVKIDENGYPWEKGMFYLPVEILAKSLEEKFSIDFSKSEICFMQSLVSLSQYHYYEGSEITPMKEVELHKDKEEYQMGNLLLRLLAKVYPNLEMEERFILEIYAFFDKLLIDNAISEWMMISKSNLTAYVQKECQQIYQELQTCMQTWSKAYPAVLYNHFHLTKLTLIVRSSLRYKKKRAFLVIGEEFSIRHYIADLIKKEIGDQLIINTSIMKGLSDEMMQQNQIDFVISNIPVSLQTVPVVIISTIPSKRDLDNIRKELLL
;
A
#
# COMPACT_ATOMS: atom_id res chain seq x y z
N MET A 1 -4.52 -21.97 1.96
CA MET A 1 -4.85 -21.25 3.18
C MET A 1 -6.13 -21.88 3.66
N ASP A 2 -6.40 -21.84 4.96
CA ASP A 2 -7.66 -22.38 5.47
C ASP A 2 -8.84 -21.62 4.83
N LYS A 3 -9.72 -22.34 4.13
CA LYS A 3 -10.92 -21.75 3.50
C LYS A 3 -11.80 -21.05 4.52
N GLY A 4 -11.87 -21.56 5.76
CA GLY A 4 -12.62 -20.95 6.86
C GLY A 4 -12.07 -19.57 7.21
N PHE A 5 -10.76 -19.45 7.39
CA PHE A 5 -10.10 -18.17 7.65
C PHE A 5 -10.28 -17.17 6.51
N THR A 6 -10.13 -17.61 5.25
CA THR A 6 -10.32 -16.72 4.09
C THR A 6 -11.73 -16.16 4.04
N LEU A 7 -12.76 -17.00 4.24
CA LEU A 7 -14.15 -16.56 4.27
C LEU A 7 -14.44 -15.63 5.47
N ALA A 8 -13.90 -15.95 6.64
CA ALA A 8 -14.07 -15.13 7.83
C ALA A 8 -13.47 -13.72 7.64
N SER A 9 -12.26 -13.66 7.08
CA SER A 9 -11.60 -12.38 6.75
C SER A 9 -12.43 -11.57 5.76
N GLN A 10 -12.95 -12.21 4.70
CA GLN A 10 -13.80 -11.55 3.71
C GLN A 10 -15.11 -11.03 4.33
N LEU A 11 -15.74 -11.80 5.21
CA LEU A 11 -16.96 -11.37 5.90
C LEU A 11 -16.68 -10.16 6.79
N LEU A 12 -15.61 -10.20 7.59
CA LEU A 12 -15.23 -9.10 8.46
C LEU A 12 -14.89 -7.83 7.66
N THR A 13 -14.12 -7.95 6.58
CA THR A 13 -13.83 -6.81 5.68
C THR A 13 -15.10 -6.25 5.06
N LEU A 14 -16.06 -7.09 4.65
CA LEU A 14 -17.34 -6.63 4.10
C LEU A 14 -18.13 -5.84 5.14
N LEU A 15 -18.29 -6.38 6.35
CA LEU A 15 -19.07 -5.75 7.40
C LEU A 15 -18.44 -4.47 7.94
N ASP A 16 -17.11 -4.32 7.86
CA ASP A 16 -16.38 -3.11 8.27
C ASP A 16 -16.50 -1.96 7.26
N THR A 17 -17.03 -2.20 6.06
CA THR A 17 -17.14 -1.14 5.03
C THR A 17 -18.17 -0.07 5.40
N GLU A 18 -19.27 -0.44 6.03
CA GLU A 18 -20.38 0.46 6.34
C GLU A 18 -21.03 0.08 7.68
N GLN A 19 -21.32 1.07 8.52
CA GLN A 19 -22.04 0.86 9.77
C GLN A 19 -23.55 0.70 9.52
N ARG A 20 -23.96 -0.44 8.97
CA ARG A 20 -25.37 -0.77 8.70
C ARG A 20 -25.65 -2.27 8.79
N TRP A 21 -26.94 -2.60 8.73
CA TRP A 21 -27.38 -3.97 8.55
C TRP A 21 -27.13 -4.44 7.11
N PHE A 22 -26.52 -5.60 6.97
CA PHE A 22 -26.37 -6.34 5.71
C PHE A 22 -27.36 -7.50 5.70
N THR A 23 -28.20 -7.56 4.67
CA THR A 23 -29.11 -8.71 4.54
C THR A 23 -28.32 -9.98 4.24
N LEU A 24 -28.85 -11.14 4.62
CA LEU A 24 -28.15 -12.40 4.36
C LEU A 24 -27.97 -12.64 2.86
N ALA A 25 -28.94 -12.25 2.04
CA ALA A 25 -28.84 -12.34 0.58
C ALA A 25 -27.69 -11.47 0.01
N GLU A 26 -27.44 -10.27 0.57
CA GLU A 26 -26.27 -9.46 0.18
C GLU A 26 -24.96 -10.18 0.51
N VAL A 27 -24.88 -10.76 1.71
CA VAL A 27 -23.70 -11.48 2.20
C VAL A 27 -23.46 -12.76 1.38
N GLU A 28 -24.51 -13.52 1.08
CA GLU A 28 -24.47 -14.69 0.19
C GLU A 28 -23.97 -14.31 -1.21
N LYS A 29 -24.49 -13.22 -1.78
CA LYS A 29 -24.06 -12.72 -3.10
C LYS A 29 -22.59 -12.31 -3.10
N SER A 30 -22.12 -11.70 -2.01
CA SER A 30 -20.73 -11.22 -1.91
C SER A 30 -19.72 -12.35 -1.65
N LEU A 31 -20.07 -13.35 -0.83
CA LEU A 31 -19.15 -14.42 -0.41
C LEU A 31 -19.33 -15.73 -1.19
N GLY A 32 -20.45 -15.90 -1.90
CA GLY A 32 -20.75 -17.11 -2.67
C GLY A 32 -21.00 -18.35 -1.79
N VAL A 33 -21.53 -18.17 -0.57
CA VAL A 33 -21.82 -19.25 0.40
C VAL A 33 -23.25 -19.16 0.89
N SER A 34 -23.81 -20.26 1.40
CA SER A 34 -25.21 -20.32 1.90
C SER A 34 -25.43 -19.63 3.24
N ASP A 35 -26.65 -19.20 3.52
CA ASP A 35 -27.10 -18.61 4.80
C ASP A 35 -26.68 -19.48 6.00
N LYS A 36 -26.85 -20.80 5.89
CA LYS A 36 -26.45 -21.75 6.93
C LYS A 36 -24.95 -21.65 7.25
N THR A 37 -24.12 -21.50 6.22
CA THR A 37 -22.66 -21.34 6.36
C THR A 37 -22.33 -19.99 6.97
N ILE A 38 -23.00 -18.91 6.54
CA ILE A 38 -22.80 -17.56 7.07
C ILE A 38 -23.10 -17.52 8.56
N ARG A 39 -24.25 -18.05 9.00
CA ARG A 39 -24.64 -18.07 10.42
C ARG A 39 -23.64 -18.84 11.27
N LYS A 40 -23.19 -20.01 10.80
CA LYS A 40 -22.17 -20.80 11.49
C LYS A 40 -20.86 -20.02 11.62
N MET A 41 -20.45 -19.36 10.54
CA MET A 41 -19.23 -18.56 10.52
C MET A 41 -19.32 -17.36 11.47
N VAL A 42 -20.47 -16.67 11.51
CA VAL A 42 -20.70 -15.58 12.47
C VAL A 42 -20.62 -16.09 13.91
N ASP A 43 -21.20 -17.24 14.22
CA ASP A 43 -21.11 -17.85 15.56
C ASP A 43 -19.66 -18.21 15.94
N GLU A 44 -18.87 -18.71 15.00
CA GLU A 44 -17.45 -19.03 15.21
C GLU A 44 -16.57 -17.79 15.35
N ILE A 45 -16.78 -16.77 14.50
CA ILE A 45 -16.05 -15.50 14.54
C ILE A 45 -16.35 -14.76 15.84
N SER A 46 -17.61 -14.69 16.25
CA SER A 46 -18.04 -13.93 17.44
C SER A 46 -17.34 -14.39 18.73
N LYS A 47 -16.90 -15.66 18.79
CA LYS A 47 -16.15 -16.22 19.92
C LYS A 47 -14.68 -15.80 19.96
N GLN A 48 -14.14 -15.28 18.84
CA GLN A 48 -12.74 -14.89 18.68
C GLN A 48 -12.55 -13.37 18.65
N LEU A 49 -13.64 -12.60 18.60
CA LEU A 49 -13.58 -11.14 18.56
C LEU A 49 -13.13 -10.56 19.91
N PRO A 50 -12.40 -9.44 19.90
CA PRO A 50 -12.09 -8.70 21.12
C PRO A 50 -13.38 -8.09 21.72
N PRO A 51 -13.41 -7.79 23.03
CA PRO A 51 -14.60 -7.24 23.69
C PRO A 51 -15.14 -5.93 23.10
N THR A 52 -14.30 -5.18 22.38
CA THR A 52 -14.67 -3.90 21.75
C THR A 52 -15.40 -4.07 20.41
N VAL A 53 -15.44 -5.28 19.85
CA VAL A 53 -16.04 -5.55 18.54
C VAL A 53 -17.10 -6.64 18.69
N THR A 54 -18.33 -6.35 18.27
CA THR A 54 -19.46 -7.29 18.39
C THR A 54 -20.13 -7.48 17.04
N ILE A 55 -20.57 -8.70 16.75
CA ILE A 55 -21.46 -8.97 15.61
C ILE A 55 -22.86 -9.27 16.15
N GLU A 56 -23.85 -8.52 15.67
CA GLU A 56 -25.25 -8.79 15.96
C GLU A 56 -25.94 -9.43 14.76
N VAL A 57 -26.84 -10.38 15.06
CA VAL A 57 -27.66 -11.05 14.06
C VAL A 57 -29.13 -10.90 14.44
N SER A 58 -29.92 -10.30 13.55
CA SER A 58 -31.36 -10.13 13.74
C SER A 58 -32.13 -10.80 12.61
N ARG A 59 -33.17 -11.56 12.97
CA ARG A 59 -34.13 -12.07 11.99
C ARG A 59 -34.77 -10.88 11.24
N GLY A 60 -34.89 -10.99 9.92
CA GLY A 60 -35.43 -9.93 9.05
C GLY A 60 -34.47 -8.79 8.69
N LYS A 61 -33.51 -8.42 9.55
CA LYS A 61 -32.53 -7.35 9.25
C LYS A 61 -31.21 -7.87 8.70
N GLY A 62 -30.76 -9.04 9.16
CA GLY A 62 -29.50 -9.65 8.73
C GLY A 62 -28.40 -9.51 9.79
N ILE A 63 -27.21 -9.07 9.37
CA ILE A 63 -25.98 -9.03 10.18
C ILE A 63 -25.44 -7.60 10.24
N VAL A 64 -24.95 -7.17 11.40
CA VAL A 64 -24.23 -5.90 11.56
C VAL A 64 -23.00 -6.11 12.43
N LEU A 65 -21.91 -5.43 12.07
CA LEU A 65 -20.72 -5.32 12.89
C LEU A 65 -20.77 -4.00 13.67
N LEU A 66 -20.63 -4.10 14.98
CA LEU A 66 -20.59 -2.97 15.89
C LEU A 66 -19.18 -2.83 16.45
N ARG A 67 -18.58 -1.67 16.18
CA ARG A 67 -17.34 -1.21 16.81
C ARG A 67 -17.35 0.30 16.88
N ASP A 68 -16.57 0.86 17.79
CA ASP A 68 -16.36 2.31 17.85
C ASP A 68 -15.05 2.72 17.16
N GLY A 69 -14.83 4.03 17.03
CA GLY A 69 -13.60 4.59 16.46
C GLY A 69 -12.34 4.40 17.33
N ARG A 70 -12.47 3.82 18.52
CA ARG A 70 -11.35 3.54 19.47
C ARG A 70 -11.05 2.05 19.59
N SER A 71 -11.85 1.20 18.95
CA SER A 71 -11.71 -0.24 18.94
C SER A 71 -10.48 -0.66 18.16
N GLU A 72 -10.03 -1.90 18.39
CA GLU A 72 -9.01 -2.52 17.55
C GLU A 72 -9.42 -2.45 16.06
N THR A 73 -8.44 -2.22 15.20
CA THR A 73 -8.68 -2.21 13.76
C THR A 73 -9.11 -3.60 13.32
N MET A 74 -10.00 -3.69 12.33
CA MET A 74 -10.42 -5.00 11.82
C MET A 74 -9.23 -5.82 11.28
N SER A 75 -8.21 -5.12 10.78
CA SER A 75 -7.00 -5.76 10.30
C SER A 75 -6.20 -6.45 11.43
N GLU A 76 -6.10 -5.86 12.64
CA GLU A 76 -5.46 -6.54 13.78
C GLU A 76 -6.28 -7.75 14.25
N VAL A 77 -7.62 -7.66 14.25
CA VAL A 77 -8.51 -8.79 14.54
C VAL A 77 -8.24 -9.94 13.55
N ILE A 78 -8.18 -9.64 12.26
CA ILE A 78 -7.87 -10.61 11.21
C ILE A 78 -6.46 -11.20 11.38
N SER A 79 -5.45 -10.38 11.68
CA SER A 79 -4.08 -10.86 12.00
C SER A 79 -4.09 -11.80 13.21
N SER A 80 -4.86 -11.51 14.25
CA SER A 80 -5.01 -12.37 15.42
C SER A 80 -5.62 -13.72 15.08
N MET A 81 -6.69 -13.73 14.27
CA MET A 81 -7.28 -14.97 13.77
C MET A 81 -6.29 -15.73 12.88
N PHE A 82 -5.49 -15.04 12.06
CA PHE A 82 -4.50 -15.67 11.19
C PHE A 82 -3.44 -16.43 12.00
N ARG A 83 -2.96 -15.85 13.11
CA ARG A 83 -2.01 -16.47 14.04
C ARG A 83 -2.52 -17.78 14.65
N GLN A 84 -3.84 -17.95 14.75
CA GLN A 84 -4.45 -19.17 15.30
C GLN A 84 -4.56 -20.30 14.26
N THR A 85 -4.38 -20.00 12.97
CA THR A 85 -4.54 -21.00 11.90
C THR A 85 -3.45 -22.08 11.97
N ILE A 86 -3.82 -23.31 11.61
CA ILE A 86 -2.87 -24.44 11.47
C ILE A 86 -1.78 -24.09 10.44
N PHE A 87 -2.15 -23.36 9.38
CA PHE A 87 -1.22 -22.89 8.36
C PHE A 87 -0.12 -22.02 8.95
N TYR A 88 -0.48 -20.91 9.63
CA TYR A 88 0.50 -20.02 10.24
C TYR A 88 1.36 -20.77 11.25
N ARG A 89 0.74 -21.54 12.15
CA ARG A 89 1.47 -22.32 13.18
C ARG A 89 2.51 -23.23 12.57
N LEU A 90 2.14 -24.00 11.52
CA LEU A 90 3.08 -24.88 10.83
C LEU A 90 4.23 -24.09 10.21
N MET A 91 3.93 -22.99 9.50
CA MET A 91 4.97 -22.20 8.83
C MET A 91 5.92 -21.56 9.84
N ASN A 92 5.39 -21.00 10.93
CA ASN A 92 6.19 -20.42 12.00
C ASN A 92 7.12 -21.47 12.63
N VAL A 93 6.60 -22.65 12.97
CA VAL A 93 7.37 -23.77 13.53
C VAL A 93 8.46 -24.24 12.57
N LEU A 94 8.17 -24.33 11.26
CA LEU A 94 9.19 -24.67 10.24
C LEU A 94 10.27 -23.59 10.08
N PHE A 95 9.97 -22.34 10.42
CA PHE A 95 10.93 -21.25 10.35
C PHE A 95 11.80 -21.16 11.61
N THR A 96 11.20 -21.17 12.79
CA THR A 96 11.87 -20.83 14.06
C THR A 96 12.63 -22.02 14.65
N ASN A 97 12.28 -23.26 14.29
CA ASN A 97 13.02 -24.40 14.81
C ASN A 97 14.43 -24.46 14.23
N VAL A 98 15.41 -24.46 15.14
CA VAL A 98 16.84 -24.56 14.83
C VAL A 98 17.20 -26.02 14.56
N GLU A 99 16.61 -26.94 15.34
CA GLU A 99 16.76 -28.39 15.15
C GLU A 99 15.74 -28.89 14.12
N ARG A 100 16.22 -29.65 13.14
CA ARG A 100 15.37 -30.21 12.09
C ARG A 100 14.52 -31.33 12.67
N LEU A 101 13.27 -31.01 13.02
CA LEU A 101 12.31 -31.99 13.52
C LEU A 101 12.04 -33.09 12.48
N SER A 102 11.93 -34.32 12.95
CA SER A 102 11.30 -35.42 12.22
C SER A 102 9.81 -35.14 11.99
N VAL A 103 9.17 -35.92 11.11
CA VAL A 103 7.73 -35.80 10.86
C VAL A 103 6.92 -36.11 12.11
N GLU A 104 7.38 -37.08 12.89
CA GLU A 104 6.78 -37.54 14.12
C GLU A 104 6.79 -36.44 15.19
N GLU A 105 7.94 -35.80 15.39
CA GLU A 105 8.09 -34.68 16.32
C GLU A 105 7.27 -33.48 15.89
N LEU A 106 7.32 -33.12 14.60
CA LEU A 106 6.52 -32.01 14.07
C LEU A 106 5.02 -32.27 14.22
N ALA A 107 4.56 -33.50 14.02
CA ALA A 107 3.17 -33.88 14.22
C ALA A 107 2.75 -33.72 15.70
N GLY A 108 3.64 -34.08 16.62
CA GLY A 108 3.48 -33.85 18.06
C GLY A 108 3.32 -32.37 18.42
N VAL A 109 4.24 -31.51 17.94
CA VAL A 109 4.19 -30.04 18.16
C VAL A 109 2.91 -29.42 17.57
N MET A 110 2.45 -29.95 16.44
CA MET A 110 1.22 -29.50 15.78
C MET A 110 -0.06 -30.11 16.37
N PHE A 111 0.04 -30.98 17.39
CA PHE A 111 -1.05 -31.73 18.03
C PHE A 111 -1.91 -32.50 17.01
N MET A 112 -1.28 -33.20 16.08
CA MET A 112 -1.97 -33.97 15.04
C MET A 112 -1.28 -35.32 14.77
N SER A 113 -1.99 -36.23 14.10
CA SER A 113 -1.36 -37.49 13.65
C SER A 113 -0.36 -37.23 12.52
N THR A 114 0.67 -38.07 12.40
CA THR A 114 1.64 -38.01 11.29
C THR A 114 0.95 -38.15 9.92
N SER A 115 -0.11 -38.95 9.84
CA SER A 115 -0.91 -39.11 8.63
C SER A 115 -1.63 -37.81 8.23
N SER A 116 -2.16 -37.07 9.21
CA SER A 116 -2.82 -35.78 9.00
C SER A 116 -1.81 -34.72 8.56
N LEU A 117 -0.64 -34.67 9.19
CA LEU A 117 0.43 -33.75 8.82
C LEU A 117 0.92 -34.00 7.39
N LYS A 118 1.11 -35.27 6.99
CA LYS A 118 1.50 -35.61 5.61
C LYS A 118 0.46 -35.14 4.59
N LYS A 119 -0.83 -35.36 4.85
CA LYS A 119 -1.93 -34.86 3.98
C LYS A 119 -1.92 -33.34 3.89
N LEU A 120 -1.71 -32.65 5.01
CA LEU A 120 -1.60 -31.19 5.04
C LEU A 120 -0.42 -30.71 4.19
N ILE A 121 0.77 -31.30 4.35
CA ILE A 121 1.96 -30.94 3.54
C ILE A 121 1.69 -31.12 2.04
N VAL A 122 1.08 -32.24 1.63
CA VAL A 122 0.69 -32.47 0.22
C VAL A 122 -0.22 -31.35 -0.28
N GLN A 123 -1.26 -31.01 0.50
CA GLN A 123 -2.21 -29.96 0.14
C GLN A 123 -1.51 -28.59 0.00
N LEU A 124 -0.63 -28.22 0.92
CA LEU A 124 0.08 -26.94 0.92
C LEU A 124 1.05 -26.85 -0.27
N ASN A 125 1.77 -27.92 -0.57
CA ASN A 125 2.68 -27.99 -1.71
C ASN A 125 1.97 -27.81 -3.06
N ASN A 126 0.78 -28.40 -3.20
CA ASN A 126 0.02 -28.37 -4.45
C ASN A 126 -0.75 -27.06 -4.67
N ASN A 127 -0.99 -26.29 -3.60
CA ASN A 127 -1.80 -25.08 -3.64
C ASN A 127 -0.99 -23.84 -3.20
N ASP A 128 -0.86 -23.64 -1.88
CA ASP A 128 -0.39 -22.39 -1.28
C ASP A 128 1.04 -22.02 -1.63
N LEU A 129 1.94 -23.01 -1.58
CA LEU A 129 3.37 -22.77 -1.75
C LEU A 129 3.77 -22.70 -3.22
N LYS A 130 2.93 -23.21 -4.12
CA LYS A 130 3.18 -23.23 -5.56
C LYS A 130 3.33 -21.82 -6.14
N ALA A 131 2.51 -20.87 -5.69
CA ALA A 131 2.58 -19.48 -6.14
C ALA A 131 3.92 -18.80 -5.79
N TYR A 132 4.57 -19.25 -4.73
CA TYR A 132 5.89 -18.78 -4.29
C TYR A 132 7.04 -19.62 -4.85
N LYS A 133 6.75 -20.65 -5.65
CA LYS A 133 7.73 -21.66 -6.11
C LYS A 133 8.44 -22.34 -4.93
N LEU A 134 7.72 -22.59 -3.83
CA LEU A 134 8.21 -23.25 -2.63
C LEU A 134 7.57 -24.62 -2.45
N ARG A 135 8.19 -25.47 -1.64
CA ARG A 135 7.64 -26.75 -1.18
C ARG A 135 8.17 -27.13 0.21
N ILE A 136 7.43 -27.94 0.93
CA ILE A 136 7.85 -28.59 2.18
C ILE A 136 8.28 -30.03 1.86
N THR A 137 9.45 -30.43 2.34
CA THR A 137 9.96 -31.82 2.26
C THR A 137 9.22 -32.76 3.21
N TYR A 138 9.27 -34.07 2.96
CA TYR A 138 8.51 -35.03 3.77
C TYR A 138 9.31 -35.61 4.94
N SER A 139 10.44 -36.27 4.74
CA SER A 139 11.14 -37.01 5.82
C SER A 139 11.71 -36.11 6.92
N THR A 140 12.27 -34.97 6.53
CA THR A 140 12.69 -33.87 7.41
C THR A 140 11.96 -32.63 6.92
N PRO A 141 10.75 -32.33 7.45
CA PRO A 141 9.95 -31.21 6.98
C PRO A 141 10.70 -29.89 7.06
N MET A 142 10.87 -29.27 5.90
CA MET A 142 11.57 -28.01 5.73
C MET A 142 11.09 -27.34 4.45
N ILE A 143 10.98 -26.01 4.49
CA ILE A 143 10.68 -25.25 3.28
C ILE A 143 11.92 -25.23 2.37
N LYS A 144 11.73 -25.61 1.12
CA LYS A 144 12.73 -25.60 0.05
C LYS A 144 12.24 -24.79 -1.14
N GLY A 145 13.18 -24.07 -1.75
CA GLY A 145 12.98 -23.19 -2.90
C GLY A 145 14.17 -22.25 -3.04
N ASN A 146 14.07 -21.26 -3.92
CA ASN A 146 15.03 -20.16 -3.97
C ASN A 146 14.98 -19.37 -2.65
N GLU A 147 16.15 -19.01 -2.11
CA GLU A 147 16.25 -18.33 -0.80
C GLU A 147 15.48 -17.00 -0.77
N MET A 148 15.50 -16.24 -1.86
CA MET A 148 14.74 -14.99 -2.01
C MET A 148 13.23 -15.22 -1.82
N ASN A 149 12.71 -16.28 -2.44
CA ASN A 149 11.29 -16.62 -2.33
C ASN A 149 10.92 -17.08 -0.92
N ILE A 150 11.83 -17.80 -0.24
CA ILE A 150 11.64 -18.21 1.15
C ILE A 150 11.56 -16.97 2.04
N ARG A 151 12.51 -16.04 1.90
CA ARG A 151 12.54 -14.80 2.68
C ARG A 151 11.31 -13.94 2.43
N TYR A 152 10.91 -13.75 1.17
CA TYR A 152 9.68 -13.02 0.83
C TYR A 152 8.43 -13.69 1.40
N PHE A 153 8.33 -15.01 1.30
CA PHE A 153 7.20 -15.76 1.85
C PHE A 153 7.06 -15.54 3.35
N TYR A 154 8.16 -15.69 4.11
CA TYR A 154 8.13 -15.48 5.56
C TYR A 154 7.96 -14.02 5.95
N TRP A 155 8.54 -13.09 5.19
CA TRP A 155 8.31 -11.67 5.38
C TRP A 155 6.82 -11.35 5.25
N LYS A 156 6.17 -11.82 4.18
CA LYS A 156 4.73 -11.65 4.00
C LYS A 156 3.93 -12.33 5.11
N LEU A 157 4.28 -13.57 5.46
CA LEU A 157 3.63 -14.31 6.55
C LEU A 157 3.62 -13.51 7.85
N TYR A 158 4.75 -12.93 8.25
CA TYR A 158 4.85 -12.18 9.50
C TYR A 158 4.25 -10.78 9.40
N CYS A 159 4.30 -10.12 8.24
CA CYS A 159 3.57 -8.88 8.01
C CYS A 159 2.06 -9.07 8.14
N ASP A 160 1.52 -10.16 7.59
CA ASP A 160 0.09 -10.49 7.67
C ASP A 160 -0.31 -10.94 9.09
N ALA A 161 0.60 -11.64 9.80
CA ALA A 161 0.34 -12.16 11.15
C ALA A 161 0.54 -11.15 12.27
N TYR A 162 1.37 -10.12 12.10
CA TYR A 162 1.74 -9.16 13.13
C TYR A 162 1.76 -7.75 12.56
N GLU A 163 0.65 -7.32 11.96
CA GLU A 163 0.61 -6.06 11.22
C GLU A 163 0.98 -4.85 12.09
N PHE A 164 0.44 -4.74 13.31
CA PHE A 164 0.71 -3.61 14.20
C PHE A 164 1.52 -3.99 15.43
N THR A 165 1.25 -5.14 16.04
CA THR A 165 1.85 -5.55 17.33
C THR A 165 2.39 -6.99 17.32
N GLY A 166 3.27 -7.30 18.27
CA GLY A 166 3.90 -8.62 18.43
C GLY A 166 5.19 -8.81 17.62
N TRP A 167 5.93 -9.86 17.96
CA TRP A 167 7.24 -10.17 17.37
C TRP A 167 7.51 -11.70 17.44
N PRO A 168 7.61 -12.42 16.31
CA PRO A 168 7.66 -13.88 16.30
C PRO A 168 9.06 -14.50 16.42
N PHE A 169 10.11 -13.69 16.59
CA PHE A 169 11.48 -14.20 16.66
C PHE A 169 11.98 -14.22 18.10
N ALA A 170 12.32 -15.42 18.58
CA ALA A 170 12.84 -15.58 19.93
C ALA A 170 14.33 -15.22 20.04
N ASN A 171 15.11 -15.47 18.98
CA ASN A 171 16.56 -15.29 19.01
C ASN A 171 16.99 -13.87 18.60
N VAL A 172 16.14 -13.13 17.91
CA VAL A 172 16.43 -11.78 17.42
C VAL A 172 15.57 -10.79 18.18
N ASP A 173 16.18 -9.91 18.98
CA ASP A 173 15.43 -8.91 19.76
C ASP A 173 14.91 -7.77 18.89
N PHE A 174 13.63 -7.42 19.06
CA PHE A 174 12.99 -6.35 18.29
C PHE A 174 13.60 -4.97 18.59
N ALA A 175 13.84 -4.66 19.87
CA ALA A 175 14.33 -3.35 20.27
C ALA A 175 15.73 -3.08 19.68
N TYR A 176 16.58 -4.11 19.66
CA TYR A 176 17.90 -4.06 19.03
C TYR A 176 17.82 -3.78 17.53
N ILE A 177 17.02 -4.56 16.77
CA ILE A 177 16.83 -4.31 15.33
C ILE A 177 16.29 -2.90 15.07
N ASN A 178 15.29 -2.49 15.84
CA ASN A 178 14.67 -1.18 15.71
C ASN A 178 15.68 -0.05 16.01
N GLN A 179 16.59 -0.25 16.97
CA GLN A 179 17.66 0.70 17.26
C GLN A 179 18.65 0.82 16.09
N LEU A 180 19.06 -0.30 15.47
CA LEU A 180 19.93 -0.26 14.30
C LEU A 180 19.31 0.52 13.14
N ILE A 181 18.02 0.30 12.86
CA ILE A 181 17.30 1.08 11.84
C ILE A 181 17.24 2.56 12.23
N THR A 182 17.03 2.86 13.52
CA THR A 182 16.99 4.24 14.03
C THR A 182 18.34 4.94 13.88
N ASN A 183 19.45 4.21 14.02
CA ASN A 183 20.78 4.77 13.76
C ASN A 183 20.93 5.16 12.29
N THR A 184 20.47 4.33 11.36
CA THR A 184 20.43 4.65 9.92
C THR A 184 19.56 5.88 9.63
N GLU A 185 18.38 5.97 10.27
CA GLU A 185 17.50 7.15 10.18
C GLU A 185 18.21 8.43 10.61
N ASN A 186 18.88 8.41 11.76
CA ASN A 186 19.61 9.55 12.29
C ASN A 186 20.80 9.94 11.41
N GLU A 187 21.60 8.97 10.96
CA GLU A 187 22.76 9.23 10.08
C GLU A 187 22.34 9.87 8.76
N LYS A 188 21.21 9.43 8.20
CA LYS A 188 20.71 9.93 6.91
C LYS A 188 19.70 11.06 7.02
N ASN A 189 19.37 11.49 8.24
CA ASN A 189 18.38 12.50 8.51
C ASN A 189 17.03 12.20 7.82
N ILE A 190 16.60 10.94 7.93
CA ILE A 190 15.31 10.45 7.43
C ILE A 190 14.49 9.82 8.55
N VAL A 191 13.21 9.59 8.30
CA VAL A 191 12.29 8.83 9.14
C VAL A 191 11.55 7.84 8.25
N TYR A 192 11.67 6.54 8.53
CA TYR A 192 10.84 5.53 7.89
C TYR A 192 9.39 5.66 8.36
N PHE A 193 8.44 5.41 7.46
CA PHE A 193 7.05 5.27 7.87
C PHE A 193 6.94 4.12 8.87
N ILE A 194 6.09 4.27 9.89
CA ILE A 194 5.94 3.28 10.98
C ILE A 194 5.76 1.86 10.43
N ASN A 195 4.87 1.68 9.45
CA ASN A 195 4.64 0.38 8.81
C ASN A 195 5.85 -0.11 8.01
N SER A 196 6.57 0.78 7.32
CA SER A 196 7.79 0.43 6.58
C SER A 196 8.92 0.01 7.54
N LYS A 197 9.13 0.74 8.63
CA LYS A 197 10.12 0.41 9.66
C LYS A 197 9.85 -0.95 10.29
N ARG A 198 8.58 -1.24 10.59
CA ARG A 198 8.15 -2.55 11.11
C ARG A 198 8.39 -3.67 10.10
N ARG A 199 8.01 -3.48 8.84
CA ARG A 199 8.26 -4.45 7.76
C ARG A 199 9.75 -4.70 7.53
N LEU A 200 10.57 -3.65 7.59
CA LEU A 200 12.02 -3.74 7.50
C LEU A 200 12.59 -4.52 8.69
N SER A 201 12.07 -4.31 9.89
CA SER A 201 12.48 -5.05 11.10
C SER A 201 12.24 -6.56 10.94
N PHE A 202 11.04 -6.97 10.50
CA PHE A 202 10.75 -8.39 10.24
C PHE A 202 11.74 -8.99 9.25
N LEU A 203 12.06 -8.25 8.20
CA LEU A 203 12.91 -8.70 7.14
C LEU A 203 14.37 -8.84 7.57
N LEU A 204 14.90 -7.89 8.35
CA LEU A 204 16.25 -7.99 8.93
C LEU A 204 16.35 -9.18 9.90
N ALA A 205 15.33 -9.41 10.73
CA ALA A 205 15.29 -10.58 11.60
C ALA A 205 15.27 -11.89 10.80
N ILE A 206 14.53 -11.94 9.69
CA ILE A 206 14.56 -13.08 8.76
C ILE A 206 15.97 -13.28 8.19
N VAL A 207 16.64 -12.22 7.73
CA VAL A 207 18.00 -12.30 7.19
C VAL A 207 18.95 -12.92 8.21
N VAL A 208 18.94 -12.43 9.45
CA VAL A 208 19.76 -12.96 10.56
C VAL A 208 19.49 -14.45 10.79
N GLU A 209 18.23 -14.85 10.95
CA GLU A 209 17.85 -16.26 11.19
C GLU A 209 18.23 -17.18 10.02
N ARG A 210 18.14 -16.70 8.78
CA ARG A 210 18.51 -17.50 7.58
C ARG A 210 20.02 -17.64 7.43
N VAL A 211 20.77 -16.57 7.66
CA VAL A 211 22.23 -16.58 7.63
C VAL A 211 22.81 -17.42 8.77
N ALA A 212 22.23 -17.37 9.97
CA ALA A 212 22.60 -18.26 11.07
C ALA A 212 22.42 -19.75 10.71
N LYS A 213 21.46 -20.07 9.82
CA LYS A 213 21.23 -21.42 9.26
C LYS A 213 22.09 -21.72 8.02
N ARG A 214 23.02 -20.83 7.67
CA ARG A 214 23.90 -20.90 6.48
C ARG A 214 23.13 -20.93 5.15
N GLU A 215 21.98 -20.28 5.11
CA GLU A 215 21.15 -20.16 3.91
C GLU A 215 21.22 -18.71 3.39
N TYR A 216 21.95 -18.53 2.29
CA TYR A 216 22.32 -17.22 1.76
C TYR A 216 21.57 -16.88 0.47
N VAL A 217 21.25 -15.60 0.27
CA VAL A 217 20.80 -15.10 -1.03
C VAL A 217 21.97 -14.99 -2.01
N LYS A 218 21.62 -15.03 -3.30
CA LYS A 218 22.53 -14.72 -4.40
C LYS A 218 21.84 -13.68 -5.25
N ILE A 219 22.49 -12.54 -5.44
CA ILE A 219 21.97 -11.47 -6.30
C ILE A 219 23.08 -11.01 -7.25
N ASP A 220 22.71 -10.31 -8.31
CA ASP A 220 23.70 -9.69 -9.20
C ASP A 220 24.31 -8.46 -8.51
N GLU A 221 25.50 -8.64 -7.96
CA GLU A 221 26.25 -7.59 -7.26
C GLU A 221 26.65 -6.42 -8.18
N ASN A 222 26.59 -6.60 -9.50
CA ASN A 222 26.87 -5.55 -10.49
C ASN A 222 25.58 -4.97 -11.11
N GLY A 223 24.41 -5.51 -10.76
CA GLY A 223 23.12 -5.08 -11.32
C GLY A 223 22.68 -3.68 -10.84
N TYR A 224 23.33 -3.14 -9.81
CA TYR A 224 23.13 -1.79 -9.29
C TYR A 224 24.44 -1.26 -8.68
N PRO A 225 24.74 0.04 -8.78
CA PRO A 225 25.95 0.63 -8.19
C PRO A 225 25.83 0.79 -6.67
N TRP A 226 25.79 -0.33 -5.94
CA TRP A 226 25.55 -0.39 -4.48
C TRP A 226 26.44 0.56 -3.67
N GLU A 227 27.72 0.63 -3.99
CA GLU A 227 28.72 1.48 -3.29
C GLU A 227 28.46 2.98 -3.43
N LYS A 228 27.69 3.40 -4.45
CA LYS A 228 27.28 4.80 -4.66
C LYS A 228 25.92 5.12 -4.03
N GLY A 229 25.24 4.11 -3.49
CA GLY A 229 23.92 4.26 -2.89
C GLY A 229 23.96 5.00 -1.56
N MET A 230 22.92 5.78 -1.30
CA MET A 230 22.76 6.59 -0.06
C MET A 230 22.95 5.77 1.22
N PHE A 231 22.51 4.51 1.20
CA PHE A 231 22.50 3.60 2.35
C PHE A 231 23.70 2.65 2.44
N TYR A 232 24.69 2.76 1.55
CA TYR A 232 25.84 1.85 1.54
C TYR A 232 26.56 1.81 2.90
N LEU A 233 27.07 2.94 3.38
CA LEU A 233 27.79 3.02 4.65
C LEU A 233 26.92 2.66 5.88
N PRO A 234 25.67 3.16 6.03
CA PRO A 234 24.82 2.73 7.13
C PRO A 234 24.58 1.22 7.17
N VAL A 235 24.40 0.60 6.01
CA VAL A 235 24.12 -0.84 5.92
C VAL A 235 25.36 -1.66 6.26
N GLU A 236 26.55 -1.21 5.85
CA GLU A 236 27.82 -1.82 6.28
C GLU A 236 27.99 -1.78 7.81
N ILE A 237 27.68 -0.65 8.44
CA ILE A 237 27.74 -0.51 9.91
C ILE A 237 26.69 -1.40 10.59
N LEU A 238 25.47 -1.41 10.05
CA LEU A 238 24.38 -2.25 10.54
C LEU A 238 24.74 -3.74 10.42
N ALA A 239 25.29 -4.16 9.27
CA ALA A 239 25.71 -5.54 9.02
C ALA A 239 26.76 -5.98 10.05
N LYS A 240 27.82 -5.19 10.24
CA LYS A 240 28.86 -5.49 11.25
C LYS A 240 28.30 -5.62 12.66
N SER A 241 27.37 -4.74 13.03
CA SER A 241 26.70 -4.79 14.34
C SER A 241 25.88 -6.07 14.51
N LEU A 242 25.29 -6.60 13.43
CA LEU A 242 24.57 -7.87 13.44
C LEU A 242 25.55 -9.06 13.47
N GLU A 243 26.65 -9.02 12.71
CA GLU A 243 27.69 -10.06 12.68
C GLU A 243 28.26 -10.28 14.08
N GLU A 244 28.67 -9.20 14.75
CA GLU A 244 29.18 -9.24 16.12
C GLU A 244 28.15 -9.78 17.11
N LYS A 245 26.90 -9.30 17.03
CA LYS A 245 25.84 -9.67 17.97
C LYS A 245 25.44 -11.15 17.86
N PHE A 246 25.37 -11.68 16.64
CA PHE A 246 24.85 -13.01 16.37
C PHE A 246 25.93 -14.04 16.03
N SER A 247 27.21 -13.62 15.97
CA SER A 247 28.35 -14.48 15.58
C SER A 247 28.11 -15.15 14.23
N ILE A 248 27.73 -14.33 13.24
CA ILE A 248 27.47 -14.72 11.85
C ILE A 248 28.30 -13.85 10.90
N ASP A 249 28.43 -14.26 9.65
CA ASP A 249 29.10 -13.49 8.60
C ASP A 249 28.14 -13.28 7.41
N PHE A 250 28.05 -12.04 6.91
CA PHE A 250 27.30 -11.70 5.71
C PHE A 250 28.20 -11.70 4.48
N SER A 251 27.75 -12.36 3.41
CA SER A 251 28.40 -12.23 2.10
C SER A 251 28.09 -10.86 1.48
N LYS A 252 28.85 -10.45 0.47
CA LYS A 252 28.55 -9.21 -0.28
C LYS A 252 27.12 -9.21 -0.84
N SER A 253 26.67 -10.34 -1.38
CA SER A 253 25.27 -10.51 -1.82
C SER A 253 24.24 -10.28 -0.69
N GLU A 254 24.53 -10.67 0.56
CA GLU A 254 23.66 -10.39 1.71
C GLU A 254 23.63 -8.91 2.08
N ILE A 255 24.78 -8.23 2.01
CA ILE A 255 24.89 -6.80 2.30
C ILE A 255 24.13 -6.00 1.22
N CYS A 256 24.34 -6.30 -0.06
CA CYS A 256 23.60 -5.70 -1.16
C CYS A 256 22.09 -5.97 -1.02
N PHE A 257 21.71 -7.18 -0.60
CA PHE A 257 20.32 -7.50 -0.30
C PHE A 257 19.78 -6.65 0.83
N MET A 258 20.44 -6.56 1.98
CA MET A 258 20.05 -5.68 3.09
C MET A 258 19.92 -4.22 2.67
N GLN A 259 20.86 -3.74 1.86
CA GLN A 259 20.83 -2.37 1.33
C GLN A 259 19.59 -2.12 0.49
N SER A 260 19.19 -3.07 -0.35
CA SER A 260 17.94 -2.95 -1.10
C SER A 260 16.71 -2.79 -0.21
N LEU A 261 16.66 -3.49 0.93
CA LEU A 261 15.53 -3.44 1.86
C LEU A 261 15.37 -2.05 2.45
N VAL A 262 16.50 -1.49 2.87
CA VAL A 262 16.62 -0.16 3.48
C VAL A 262 16.25 0.92 2.45
N SER A 263 16.72 0.79 1.20
CA SER A 263 16.43 1.72 0.12
C SER A 263 14.97 1.66 -0.37
N LEU A 264 14.42 0.46 -0.54
CA LEU A 264 13.06 0.26 -1.08
C LEU A 264 11.97 0.65 -0.08
N SER A 265 12.27 0.60 1.22
CA SER A 265 11.37 1.04 2.30
C SER A 265 10.95 2.51 2.13
N GLN A 266 9.74 2.85 2.58
CA GLN A 266 9.24 4.24 2.49
C GLN A 266 9.77 5.06 3.65
N TYR A 267 10.31 6.24 3.35
CA TYR A 267 10.81 7.21 4.33
C TYR A 267 10.54 8.64 3.85
N HIS A 268 10.66 9.59 4.77
CA HIS A 268 10.71 11.03 4.51
C HIS A 268 11.94 11.63 5.14
N TYR A 269 12.39 12.78 4.64
CA TYR A 269 13.39 13.60 5.31
C TYR A 269 12.78 14.35 6.50
N TYR A 270 13.56 14.63 7.54
CA TYR A 270 13.12 15.48 8.65
C TYR A 270 12.82 16.91 8.18
N GLU A 271 11.80 17.55 8.77
CA GLU A 271 11.57 18.98 8.61
C GLU A 271 12.80 19.76 9.10
N GLY A 272 13.46 20.48 8.20
CA GLY A 272 14.68 21.23 8.49
C GLY A 272 15.98 20.53 8.08
N SER A 273 15.94 19.40 7.37
CA SER A 273 17.14 18.84 6.75
C SER A 273 17.81 19.84 5.81
N GLU A 274 19.15 20.00 5.89
CA GLU A 274 19.90 20.87 4.98
C GLU A 274 19.84 20.43 3.50
N ILE A 275 19.38 19.19 3.26
CA ILE A 275 19.05 18.65 1.95
C ILE A 275 17.73 19.28 1.52
N THR A 276 17.82 20.34 0.74
CA THR A 276 16.66 20.87 0.02
C THR A 276 16.37 19.98 -1.17
N PRO A 277 15.10 19.94 -1.64
CA PRO A 277 14.75 19.21 -2.85
C PRO A 277 15.67 19.52 -4.04
N MET A 278 16.04 20.79 -4.18
CA MET A 278 16.99 21.28 -5.18
C MET A 278 18.36 20.59 -5.09
N LYS A 279 18.96 20.49 -3.89
CA LYS A 279 20.27 19.83 -3.72
C LYS A 279 20.20 18.33 -4.03
N GLU A 280 19.09 17.68 -3.71
CA GLU A 280 18.88 16.27 -4.01
C GLU A 280 18.79 16.02 -5.52
N VAL A 281 18.06 16.87 -6.26
CA VAL A 281 18.03 16.83 -7.73
C VAL A 281 19.45 16.94 -8.32
N GLU A 282 20.30 17.81 -7.75
CA GLU A 282 21.68 17.95 -8.22
C GLU A 282 22.53 16.70 -7.98
N LEU A 283 22.33 16.00 -6.86
CA LEU A 283 23.01 14.73 -6.56
C LEU A 283 22.64 13.59 -7.54
N HIS A 284 21.50 13.70 -8.22
CA HIS A 284 21.09 12.73 -9.23
C HIS A 284 21.62 13.04 -10.63
N LYS A 285 22.09 14.26 -10.93
CA LYS A 285 22.43 14.71 -12.30
C LYS A 285 23.39 13.76 -13.05
N ASP A 286 24.33 13.16 -12.33
CA ASP A 286 25.35 12.26 -12.89
C ASP A 286 24.95 10.78 -12.90
N LYS A 287 23.72 10.45 -12.49
CA LYS A 287 23.24 9.08 -12.33
C LYS A 287 22.24 8.69 -13.43
N GLU A 288 22.11 7.39 -13.69
CA GLU A 288 21.25 6.88 -14.77
C GLU A 288 19.76 7.17 -14.53
N GLU A 289 19.31 7.11 -13.27
CA GLU A 289 17.92 7.38 -12.91
C GLU A 289 17.47 8.81 -13.24
N TYR A 290 18.40 9.77 -13.30
CA TYR A 290 18.08 11.15 -13.68
C TYR A 290 17.70 11.26 -15.15
N GLN A 291 18.43 10.58 -16.03
CA GLN A 291 18.11 10.53 -17.45
C GLN A 291 16.78 9.81 -17.69
N MET A 292 16.56 8.69 -16.98
CA MET A 292 15.31 7.94 -17.00
C MET A 292 14.12 8.78 -16.55
N GLY A 293 14.26 9.49 -15.43
CA GLY A 293 13.27 10.41 -14.89
C GLY A 293 12.95 11.55 -15.85
N ASN A 294 13.96 12.20 -16.41
CA ASN A 294 13.77 13.29 -17.38
C ASN A 294 13.08 12.84 -18.67
N LEU A 295 13.31 11.61 -19.12
CA LEU A 295 12.53 11.06 -20.23
C LEU A 295 11.06 10.91 -19.85
N LEU A 296 10.76 10.32 -18.68
CA LEU A 296 9.39 10.16 -18.23
C LEU A 296 8.69 11.52 -18.03
N LEU A 297 9.33 12.48 -17.36
CA LEU A 297 8.77 13.83 -17.14
C LEU A 297 8.41 14.51 -18.46
N ARG A 298 9.24 14.37 -19.50
CA ARG A 298 8.94 14.88 -20.85
C ARG A 298 7.76 14.18 -21.51
N LEU A 299 7.60 12.87 -21.31
CA LEU A 299 6.44 12.13 -21.81
C LEU A 299 5.17 12.55 -21.06
N LEU A 300 5.24 12.70 -19.74
CA LEU A 300 4.13 13.13 -18.90
C LEU A 300 3.66 14.55 -19.25
N ALA A 301 4.57 15.49 -19.46
CA ALA A 301 4.23 16.86 -19.85
C ALA A 301 3.44 16.94 -21.17
N LYS A 302 3.63 15.97 -22.08
CA LYS A 302 2.86 15.89 -23.34
C LYS A 302 1.45 15.37 -23.13
N VAL A 303 1.27 14.43 -22.21
CA VAL A 303 -0.03 13.80 -21.92
C VAL A 303 -0.86 14.64 -20.96
N TYR A 304 -0.19 15.28 -19.99
CA TYR A 304 -0.80 16.08 -18.94
C TYR A 304 -0.23 17.51 -18.95
N PRO A 305 -0.75 18.41 -19.81
CA PRO A 305 -0.29 19.80 -19.87
C PRO A 305 -0.48 20.58 -18.55
N ASN A 306 -1.42 20.14 -17.71
CA ASN A 306 -1.72 20.76 -16.41
C ASN A 306 -0.97 20.10 -15.24
N LEU A 307 -0.01 19.20 -15.52
CA LEU A 307 0.79 18.56 -14.47
C LEU A 307 1.75 19.58 -13.86
N GLU A 308 1.60 19.85 -12.57
CA GLU A 308 2.52 20.71 -11.84
C GLU A 308 3.84 19.97 -11.60
N MET A 309 4.89 20.44 -12.27
CA MET A 309 6.25 19.94 -12.11
C MET A 309 6.96 20.62 -10.93
N GLU A 310 6.34 20.59 -9.75
CA GLU A 310 6.95 21.08 -8.51
C GLU A 310 8.16 20.19 -8.13
N GLU A 311 9.14 20.75 -7.41
CA GLU A 311 10.39 20.06 -7.06
C GLU A 311 10.17 18.71 -6.38
N ARG A 312 9.16 18.62 -5.50
CA ARG A 312 8.80 17.37 -4.80
C ARG A 312 8.36 16.28 -5.77
N PHE A 313 7.54 16.60 -6.77
CA PHE A 313 7.09 15.62 -7.75
C PHE A 313 8.25 15.10 -8.59
N ILE A 314 9.16 16.00 -9.01
CA ILE A 314 10.36 15.63 -9.78
C ILE A 314 11.22 14.63 -8.97
N LEU A 315 11.42 14.89 -7.68
CA LEU A 315 12.15 13.97 -6.80
C LEU A 315 11.45 12.63 -6.62
N GLU A 316 10.13 12.61 -6.47
CA GLU A 316 9.37 11.36 -6.38
C GLU A 316 9.54 10.51 -7.65
N ILE A 317 9.69 11.14 -8.83
CA ILE A 317 9.99 10.47 -10.09
C ILE A 317 11.43 9.93 -10.12
N TYR A 318 12.44 10.69 -9.68
CA TYR A 318 13.81 10.18 -9.60
C TYR A 318 13.94 9.04 -8.59
N ALA A 319 13.35 9.18 -7.41
CA ALA A 319 13.29 8.13 -6.40
C ALA A 319 12.51 6.90 -6.88
N PHE A 320 11.50 7.08 -7.74
CA PHE A 320 10.82 5.94 -8.38
C PHE A 320 11.78 5.14 -9.27
N PHE A 321 12.61 5.81 -10.09
CA PHE A 321 13.56 5.13 -10.97
C PHE A 321 14.75 4.50 -10.23
N ASP A 322 15.29 5.18 -9.21
CA ASP A 322 16.33 4.56 -8.36
C ASP A 322 15.82 3.26 -7.73
N LYS A 323 14.61 3.29 -7.15
CA LYS A 323 13.98 2.08 -6.60
C LYS A 323 13.68 1.03 -7.67
N LEU A 324 13.29 1.45 -8.88
CA LEU A 324 13.07 0.52 -10.00
C LEU A 324 14.37 -0.20 -10.39
N LEU A 325 15.51 0.49 -10.40
CA LEU A 325 16.81 -0.12 -10.70
C LEU A 325 17.22 -1.12 -9.62
N ILE A 326 17.00 -0.78 -8.34
CA ILE A 326 17.22 -1.70 -7.22
C ILE A 326 16.34 -2.96 -7.35
N ASP A 327 15.05 -2.80 -7.67
CA ASP A 327 14.14 -3.93 -7.91
C ASP A 327 14.59 -4.81 -9.09
N ASN A 328 15.16 -4.20 -10.15
CA ASN A 328 15.70 -4.95 -11.29
C ASN A 328 16.96 -5.75 -10.93
N ALA A 329 17.81 -5.23 -10.03
CA ALA A 329 18.96 -5.96 -9.49
C ALA A 329 18.56 -7.17 -8.62
N ILE A 330 17.28 -7.24 -8.19
CA ILE A 330 16.71 -8.31 -7.36
C ILE A 330 15.48 -8.90 -8.05
N SER A 331 15.70 -9.40 -9.26
CA SER A 331 14.65 -9.78 -10.20
C SER A 331 13.61 -10.76 -9.63
N GLU A 332 14.01 -11.73 -8.80
CA GLU A 332 13.12 -12.72 -8.21
C GLU A 332 12.06 -12.10 -7.31
N TRP A 333 12.42 -11.04 -6.57
CA TRP A 333 11.48 -10.33 -5.71
C TRP A 333 10.50 -9.50 -6.53
N MET A 334 11.01 -8.78 -7.53
CA MET A 334 10.17 -8.03 -8.46
C MET A 334 9.10 -8.91 -9.12
N MET A 335 9.40 -10.18 -9.43
CA MET A 335 8.43 -11.11 -10.04
C MET A 335 7.25 -11.49 -9.13
N ILE A 336 7.42 -11.41 -7.81
CA ILE A 336 6.43 -11.87 -6.82
C ILE A 336 5.77 -10.71 -6.05
N SER A 337 6.31 -9.50 -6.17
CA SER A 337 5.75 -8.27 -5.61
C SER A 337 4.40 -7.92 -6.21
N LYS A 338 3.40 -7.68 -5.36
CA LYS A 338 2.04 -7.28 -5.74
C LYS A 338 1.55 -6.18 -4.80
N SER A 339 0.79 -5.22 -5.33
CA SER A 339 0.09 -4.24 -4.50
C SER A 339 -1.37 -4.66 -4.32
N ASN A 340 -1.87 -4.58 -3.09
CA ASN A 340 -3.28 -4.77 -2.80
C ASN A 340 -4.16 -3.66 -3.42
N LEU A 341 -3.54 -2.54 -3.83
CA LEU A 341 -4.22 -1.41 -4.47
C LEU A 341 -4.26 -1.52 -5.99
N THR A 342 -3.59 -2.48 -6.63
CA THR A 342 -3.53 -2.55 -8.10
C THR A 342 -4.92 -2.62 -8.72
N ALA A 343 -5.80 -3.49 -8.20
CA ALA A 343 -7.17 -3.62 -8.72
C ALA A 343 -7.99 -2.33 -8.49
N TYR A 344 -7.84 -1.70 -7.33
CA TYR A 344 -8.48 -0.42 -7.02
C TYR A 344 -8.03 0.68 -7.99
N VAL A 345 -6.72 0.84 -8.19
CA VAL A 345 -6.15 1.87 -9.07
C VAL A 345 -6.52 1.63 -10.53
N GLN A 346 -6.51 0.37 -11.00
CA GLN A 346 -6.95 0.04 -12.36
C GLN A 346 -8.42 0.37 -12.61
N LYS A 347 -9.25 0.37 -11.57
CA LYS A 347 -10.68 0.69 -11.65
C LYS A 347 -10.94 2.19 -11.46
N GLU A 348 -10.52 2.75 -10.33
CA GLU A 348 -10.85 4.12 -9.92
C GLU A 348 -9.95 5.18 -10.60
N CYS A 349 -8.75 4.80 -11.05
CA CYS A 349 -7.83 5.65 -11.81
C CYS A 349 -7.60 5.12 -13.23
N GLN A 350 -8.59 4.45 -13.83
CA GLN A 350 -8.46 3.70 -15.08
C GLN A 350 -7.81 4.50 -16.21
N GLN A 351 -8.28 5.73 -16.45
CA GLN A 351 -7.78 6.58 -17.53
C GLN A 351 -6.28 6.88 -17.36
N ILE A 352 -5.90 7.41 -16.20
CA ILE A 352 -4.51 7.77 -15.89
C ILE A 352 -3.62 6.53 -15.95
N TYR A 353 -4.10 5.39 -15.45
CA TYR A 353 -3.35 4.13 -15.48
C TYR A 353 -3.05 3.68 -16.92
N GLN A 354 -4.03 3.76 -17.83
CA GLN A 354 -3.85 3.38 -19.25
C GLN A 354 -2.93 4.35 -20.00
N GLU A 355 -3.09 5.65 -19.75
CA GLU A 355 -2.23 6.70 -20.31
C GLU A 355 -0.77 6.51 -19.85
N LEU A 356 -0.55 6.25 -18.56
CA LEU A 356 0.77 5.96 -18.01
C LEU A 356 1.36 4.65 -18.52
N GLN A 357 0.54 3.63 -18.72
CA GLN A 357 1.00 2.38 -19.36
C GLN A 357 1.56 2.68 -20.76
N THR A 358 0.90 3.54 -21.53
CA THR A 358 1.35 3.97 -22.86
C THR A 358 2.65 4.80 -22.77
N CYS A 359 2.76 5.72 -21.81
CA CYS A 359 4.00 6.45 -21.53
C CYS A 359 5.15 5.49 -21.21
N MET A 360 4.94 4.53 -20.30
CA MET A 360 5.97 3.58 -19.86
C MET A 360 6.36 2.59 -20.97
N GLN A 361 5.44 2.21 -21.86
CA GLN A 361 5.76 1.44 -23.07
C GLN A 361 6.63 2.23 -24.06
N THR A 362 6.44 3.55 -24.13
CA THR A 362 7.28 4.42 -24.95
C THR A 362 8.65 4.61 -24.31
N TRP A 363 8.67 4.85 -23.00
CA TRP A 363 9.88 4.94 -22.19
C TRP A 363 10.73 3.67 -22.27
N SER A 364 10.13 2.47 -22.22
CA SER A 364 10.85 1.19 -22.28
C SER A 364 11.55 0.92 -23.60
N LYS A 365 11.20 1.64 -24.68
CA LYS A 365 11.96 1.57 -25.94
C LYS A 365 13.36 2.17 -25.80
N ALA A 366 13.51 3.20 -24.95
CA ALA A 366 14.81 3.81 -24.65
C ALA A 366 15.61 2.99 -23.63
N TYR A 367 14.92 2.31 -22.70
CA TYR A 367 15.53 1.52 -21.64
C TYR A 367 15.00 0.07 -21.60
N PRO A 368 15.26 -0.75 -22.64
CA PRO A 368 14.66 -2.08 -22.76
C PRO A 368 15.15 -3.09 -21.72
N ALA A 369 16.30 -2.84 -21.10
CA ALA A 369 16.84 -3.69 -20.04
C ALA A 369 16.14 -3.50 -18.68
N VAL A 370 15.45 -2.37 -18.47
CA VAL A 370 14.79 -2.05 -17.21
C VAL A 370 13.34 -2.51 -17.27
N LEU A 371 13.04 -3.56 -16.52
CA LEU A 371 11.73 -4.17 -16.47
C LEU A 371 10.84 -3.48 -15.42
N TYR A 372 9.54 -3.44 -15.69
CA TYR A 372 8.55 -3.01 -14.72
C TYR A 372 7.29 -3.88 -14.81
N ASN A 373 6.48 -3.87 -13.75
CA ASN A 373 5.25 -4.66 -13.66
C ASN A 373 4.07 -3.80 -13.18
N HIS A 374 2.92 -4.43 -12.94
CA HIS A 374 1.73 -3.75 -12.44
C HIS A 374 1.92 -3.09 -11.07
N PHE A 375 2.80 -3.61 -10.21
CA PHE A 375 3.12 -3.00 -8.92
C PHE A 375 3.78 -1.62 -9.14
N HIS A 376 4.78 -1.54 -10.03
CA HIS A 376 5.42 -0.27 -10.38
C HIS A 376 4.45 0.72 -11.04
N LEU A 377 3.64 0.26 -12.01
CA LEU A 377 2.62 1.11 -12.65
C LEU A 377 1.60 1.63 -11.64
N THR A 378 1.19 0.82 -10.66
CA THR A 378 0.26 1.24 -9.60
C THR A 378 0.86 2.39 -8.79
N LYS A 379 2.12 2.26 -8.37
CA LYS A 379 2.84 3.29 -7.61
C LYS A 379 2.99 4.58 -8.42
N LEU A 380 3.44 4.47 -9.67
CA LEU A 380 3.59 5.62 -10.55
C LEU A 380 2.25 6.32 -10.82
N THR A 381 1.18 5.55 -11.00
CA THR A 381 -0.18 6.10 -11.16
C THR A 381 -0.60 6.92 -9.97
N LEU A 382 -0.32 6.46 -8.74
CA LEU A 382 -0.63 7.22 -7.53
C LEU A 382 0.18 8.52 -7.44
N ILE A 383 1.49 8.46 -7.71
CA ILE A 383 2.40 9.64 -7.71
C ILE A 383 1.91 10.69 -8.71
N VAL A 384 1.66 10.29 -9.96
CA VAL A 384 1.17 11.22 -10.99
C VAL A 384 -0.23 11.72 -10.64
N ARG A 385 -1.12 10.83 -10.20
CA ARG A 385 -2.50 11.20 -9.82
C ARG A 385 -2.56 12.24 -8.71
N SER A 386 -1.68 12.16 -7.71
CA SER A 386 -1.61 13.13 -6.61
C SER A 386 -1.06 14.49 -7.04
N SER A 387 -0.21 14.51 -8.06
CA SER A 387 0.39 15.75 -8.60
C SER A 387 -0.44 16.38 -9.72
N LEU A 388 -1.40 15.64 -10.28
CA LEU A 388 -2.43 16.22 -11.13
C LEU A 388 -3.38 17.07 -10.29
N ARG A 389 -3.15 18.39 -10.27
CA ARG A 389 -4.15 19.32 -9.78
C ARG A 389 -5.30 19.38 -10.78
N TYR A 390 -6.50 19.08 -10.32
CA TYR A 390 -7.68 19.68 -10.94
C TYR A 390 -7.46 21.19 -10.86
N LYS A 391 -7.56 21.89 -12.00
CA LYS A 391 -7.46 23.35 -11.98
C LYS A 391 -8.43 23.85 -10.91
N LYS A 392 -7.93 24.58 -9.92
CA LYS A 392 -8.81 25.21 -8.93
C LYS A 392 -9.73 26.14 -9.70
N LYS A 393 -10.96 25.72 -9.91
CA LYS A 393 -11.92 26.52 -10.65
C LYS A 393 -12.57 27.51 -9.70
N ARG A 394 -12.73 28.74 -10.15
CA ARG A 394 -13.45 29.78 -9.45
C ARG A 394 -14.90 29.73 -9.92
N ALA A 395 -15.80 29.33 -9.03
CA ALA A 395 -17.22 29.41 -9.30
C ALA A 395 -17.81 30.67 -8.68
N PHE A 396 -18.73 31.31 -9.40
CA PHE A 396 -19.57 32.35 -8.83
C PHE A 396 -20.91 31.75 -8.37
N LEU A 397 -21.28 31.97 -7.10
CA LEU A 397 -22.50 31.41 -6.52
C LEU A 397 -23.65 32.41 -6.55
N VAL A 398 -24.70 32.08 -7.30
CA VAL A 398 -25.92 32.88 -7.45
C VAL A 398 -27.08 32.16 -6.75
N ILE A 399 -27.52 32.74 -5.63
CA ILE A 399 -28.65 32.26 -4.86
C ILE A 399 -29.69 33.38 -4.81
N GLY A 400 -30.93 33.08 -5.24
CA GLY A 400 -32.04 34.03 -5.31
C GLY A 400 -32.61 34.44 -3.94
N GLU A 401 -32.30 33.68 -2.91
CA GLU A 401 -32.68 33.90 -1.52
C GLU A 401 -31.69 34.81 -0.78
N GLU A 402 -31.82 34.86 0.54
CA GLU A 402 -31.05 35.74 1.43
C GLU A 402 -29.55 35.42 1.48
N PHE A 403 -28.75 36.41 1.89
CA PHE A 403 -27.31 36.25 2.07
C PHE A 403 -26.95 35.09 3.02
N SER A 404 -27.71 34.89 4.09
CA SER A 404 -27.50 33.80 5.05
C SER A 404 -27.53 32.43 4.35
N ILE A 405 -28.53 32.23 3.49
CA ILE A 405 -28.71 30.99 2.71
C ILE A 405 -27.57 30.83 1.70
N ARG A 406 -27.15 31.90 1.03
CA ARG A 406 -25.99 31.86 0.11
C ARG A 406 -24.71 31.40 0.80
N HIS A 407 -24.41 31.95 1.99
CA HIS A 407 -23.22 31.56 2.74
C HIS A 407 -23.31 30.10 3.22
N TYR A 408 -24.49 29.68 3.70
CA TYR A 408 -24.72 28.29 4.10
C TYR A 408 -24.53 27.30 2.95
N ILE A 409 -25.07 27.61 1.76
CA ILE A 409 -24.91 26.76 0.56
C ILE A 409 -23.45 26.74 0.11
N ALA A 410 -22.76 27.90 0.10
CA ALA A 410 -21.34 27.95 -0.22
C ALA A 410 -20.53 27.05 0.72
N ASP A 411 -20.81 27.09 2.02
CA ASP A 411 -20.16 26.23 3.01
C ASP A 411 -20.48 24.74 2.78
N LEU A 412 -21.73 24.41 2.47
CA LEU A 412 -22.16 23.03 2.16
C LEU A 412 -21.45 22.48 0.93
N ILE A 413 -21.41 23.24 -0.16
CA ILE A 413 -20.70 22.84 -1.39
C ILE A 413 -19.20 22.71 -1.10
N LYS A 414 -18.62 23.67 -0.37
CA LYS A 414 -17.18 23.64 -0.02
C LYS A 414 -16.84 22.44 0.87
N LYS A 415 -17.72 22.07 1.80
CA LYS A 415 -17.57 20.88 2.66
C LYS A 415 -17.57 19.58 1.85
N GLU A 416 -18.37 19.51 0.79
CA GLU A 416 -18.53 18.31 -0.05
C GLU A 416 -17.50 18.19 -1.19
N ILE A 417 -16.98 19.32 -1.68
CA ILE A 417 -16.06 19.38 -2.84
C ILE A 417 -14.61 19.68 -2.42
N GLY A 418 -14.42 20.44 -1.35
CA GLY A 418 -13.11 20.82 -0.84
C GLY A 418 -12.41 21.89 -1.68
N ASP A 419 -11.09 21.95 -1.57
CA ASP A 419 -10.25 23.06 -2.08
C ASP A 419 -10.05 23.08 -3.60
N GLN A 420 -10.65 22.12 -4.32
CA GLN A 420 -10.66 22.09 -5.78
C GLN A 420 -11.58 23.17 -6.38
N LEU A 421 -12.48 23.74 -5.56
CA LEU A 421 -13.44 24.75 -5.95
C LEU A 421 -13.28 26.00 -5.07
N ILE A 422 -13.01 27.13 -5.70
CA ILE A 422 -13.03 28.45 -5.05
C ILE A 422 -14.41 29.05 -5.31
N ILE A 423 -15.24 29.14 -4.27
CA ILE A 423 -16.57 29.75 -4.38
C ILE A 423 -16.47 31.24 -4.06
N ASN A 424 -16.70 32.08 -5.07
CA ASN A 424 -16.87 33.51 -4.88
C ASN A 424 -18.33 33.81 -4.52
N THR A 425 -18.56 34.32 -3.31
CA THR A 425 -19.88 34.77 -2.82
C THR A 425 -20.03 36.30 -2.82
N SER A 426 -18.99 37.02 -3.26
CA SER A 426 -18.93 38.48 -3.28
C SER A 426 -20.09 39.10 -4.05
N ILE A 427 -20.54 40.28 -3.60
CA ILE A 427 -21.59 41.03 -4.30
C ILE A 427 -21.00 41.58 -5.61
N MET A 428 -21.45 41.04 -6.73
CA MET A 428 -21.16 41.58 -8.05
C MET A 428 -22.25 42.59 -8.44
N LYS A 429 -21.86 43.71 -9.05
CA LYS A 429 -22.78 44.75 -9.55
C LYS A 429 -23.69 44.28 -10.71
N GLY A 430 -23.42 43.10 -11.27
CA GLY A 430 -24.19 42.48 -12.36
C GLY A 430 -23.72 41.05 -12.65
N LEU A 431 -24.47 40.35 -13.50
CA LEU A 431 -24.16 39.01 -14.02
C LEU A 431 -24.02 39.12 -15.54
N SER A 432 -22.83 39.55 -16.00
CA SER A 432 -22.48 39.63 -17.42
C SER A 432 -21.22 38.83 -17.73
N ASP A 433 -21.07 38.42 -18.98
CA ASP A 433 -19.90 37.69 -19.47
C ASP A 433 -18.58 38.45 -19.21
N GLU A 434 -18.58 39.77 -19.40
CA GLU A 434 -17.42 40.63 -19.12
C GLU A 434 -17.00 40.58 -17.64
N MET A 435 -17.97 40.55 -16.71
CA MET A 435 -17.69 40.47 -15.28
C MET A 435 -17.15 39.11 -14.86
N MET A 436 -17.62 38.03 -15.49
CA MET A 436 -17.10 36.68 -15.25
C MET A 436 -15.63 36.61 -15.67
N GLN A 437 -15.27 37.16 -16.83
CA GLN A 437 -13.88 37.22 -17.31
C GLN A 437 -12.98 38.06 -16.40
N GLN A 438 -13.43 39.27 -16.01
CA GLN A 438 -12.65 40.16 -15.13
C GLN A 438 -12.32 39.53 -13.77
N ASN A 439 -13.22 38.71 -13.24
CA ASN A 439 -13.04 38.05 -11.95
C ASN A 439 -12.45 36.63 -12.08
N GLN A 440 -12.04 36.23 -13.28
CA GLN A 440 -11.48 34.91 -13.59
C GLN A 440 -12.41 33.77 -13.13
N ILE A 441 -13.72 33.94 -13.33
CA ILE A 441 -14.72 32.92 -13.01
C ILE A 441 -14.72 31.88 -14.13
N ASP A 442 -14.55 30.61 -13.77
CA ASP A 442 -14.55 29.48 -14.71
C ASP A 442 -15.97 28.99 -15.01
N PHE A 443 -16.89 29.08 -14.04
CA PHE A 443 -18.29 28.69 -14.20
C PHE A 443 -19.20 29.31 -13.11
N VAL A 444 -20.51 29.24 -13.31
CA VAL A 444 -21.50 29.78 -12.36
C VAL A 444 -22.33 28.64 -11.77
N ILE A 445 -22.58 28.70 -10.46
CA ILE A 445 -23.50 27.81 -9.77
C ILE A 445 -24.72 28.63 -9.41
N SER A 446 -25.91 28.21 -9.84
CA SER A 446 -27.12 29.00 -9.64
C SER A 446 -28.34 28.17 -9.30
N ASN A 447 -29.19 28.63 -8.39
CA ASN A 447 -30.53 28.04 -8.19
C ASN A 447 -31.65 28.76 -8.96
N ILE A 448 -31.30 29.81 -9.69
CA ILE A 448 -32.18 30.53 -10.60
C ILE A 448 -31.62 30.46 -12.03
N PRO A 449 -32.45 30.56 -13.07
CA PRO A 449 -31.97 30.64 -14.45
C PRO A 449 -31.06 31.85 -14.64
N VAL A 450 -29.85 31.62 -15.17
CA VAL A 450 -28.88 32.67 -15.51
C VAL A 450 -28.47 32.46 -16.97
N SER A 451 -28.58 33.52 -17.78
CA SER A 451 -28.22 33.49 -19.20
C SER A 451 -26.83 34.11 -19.39
N LEU A 452 -25.80 33.26 -19.49
CA LEU A 452 -24.42 33.63 -19.81
C LEU A 452 -23.96 32.84 -21.03
N GLN A 453 -23.12 33.44 -21.89
CA GLN A 453 -22.63 32.79 -23.11
C GLN A 453 -21.20 32.27 -22.98
N THR A 454 -20.38 32.89 -22.12
CA THR A 454 -18.94 32.65 -22.06
C THR A 454 -18.51 31.63 -21.01
N VAL A 455 -19.32 31.43 -19.97
CA VAL A 455 -19.03 30.49 -18.88
C VAL A 455 -20.21 29.54 -18.67
N PRO A 456 -19.97 28.24 -18.39
CA PRO A 456 -21.04 27.30 -18.13
C PRO A 456 -21.79 27.65 -16.83
N VAL A 457 -23.09 27.33 -16.81
CA VAL A 457 -23.97 27.54 -15.66
C VAL A 457 -24.48 26.18 -15.18
N VAL A 458 -24.16 25.83 -13.93
CA VAL A 458 -24.67 24.64 -13.26
C VAL A 458 -25.88 25.02 -12.42
N ILE A 459 -27.05 24.55 -12.83
CA ILE A 459 -28.28 24.76 -12.08
C ILE A 459 -28.38 23.75 -10.94
N ILE A 460 -28.68 24.24 -9.74
CA ILE A 460 -28.81 23.45 -8.51
C ILE A 460 -30.14 23.71 -7.82
N SER A 461 -30.55 22.79 -6.95
CA SER A 461 -31.62 23.07 -5.98
C SER A 461 -31.12 24.05 -4.91
N THR A 462 -32.02 24.79 -4.24
CA THR A 462 -31.64 25.69 -3.12
C THR A 462 -30.79 24.97 -2.08
N ILE A 463 -31.12 23.73 -1.72
CA ILE A 463 -30.20 22.85 -0.99
C ILE A 463 -29.62 21.84 -1.99
N PRO A 464 -28.31 21.86 -2.28
CA PRO A 464 -27.70 20.97 -3.27
C PRO A 464 -27.97 19.49 -2.97
N SER A 465 -28.51 18.78 -3.95
CA SER A 465 -28.63 17.32 -3.91
C SER A 465 -27.29 16.65 -4.29
N LYS A 466 -27.19 15.33 -4.06
CA LYS A 466 -26.04 14.55 -4.54
C LYS A 466 -25.81 14.71 -6.05
N ARG A 467 -26.89 14.76 -6.84
CA ARG A 467 -26.84 14.99 -8.30
C ARG A 467 -26.26 16.36 -8.63
N ASP A 468 -26.65 17.38 -7.87
CA ASP A 468 -26.16 18.76 -8.06
C ASP A 468 -24.66 18.84 -7.79
N LEU A 469 -24.20 18.23 -6.69
CA LEU A 469 -22.78 18.13 -6.35
C LEU A 469 -21.99 17.36 -7.42
N ASP A 470 -22.54 16.28 -7.95
CA ASP A 470 -21.89 15.51 -9.04
C ASP A 470 -21.82 16.31 -10.34
N ASN A 471 -22.81 17.15 -10.65
CA ASN A 471 -22.74 18.06 -11.80
C ASN A 471 -21.67 19.14 -11.61
N ILE A 472 -21.56 19.72 -10.41
CA ILE A 472 -20.47 20.66 -10.09
C ILE A 472 -19.11 19.96 -10.24
N ARG A 473 -18.96 18.73 -9.76
CA ARG A 473 -17.72 17.95 -9.91
C ARG A 473 -17.33 17.71 -11.36
N LYS A 474 -18.30 17.49 -12.27
CA LYS A 474 -18.01 17.35 -13.70
C LYS A 474 -17.38 18.61 -14.29
N GLU A 475 -17.83 19.79 -13.89
CA GLU A 475 -17.23 21.05 -14.34
C GLU A 475 -15.78 21.21 -13.85
N LEU A 476 -15.39 20.61 -12.73
CA LEU A 476 -13.99 20.62 -12.27
C LEU A 476 -13.06 19.75 -13.12
N LEU A 477 -13.63 18.80 -13.89
CA LEU A 477 -12.88 17.88 -14.74
C LEU A 477 -12.63 18.43 -16.15
N LEU A 478 -13.48 19.35 -16.60
CA LEU A 478 -13.38 20.07 -17.88
C LEU A 478 -12.33 21.18 -17.80
#